data_AF-A0A519GUV2-F1
#
_entry.id   AF-A0A519GUV2-F1
#
_cell.length_a   1.000
_cell.length_b   1.000
_cell.length_c   1.000
_cell.angle_alpha   90.00
_cell.angle_beta   90.00
_cell.angle_gamma   90.00
#
_symmetry.space_group_name_H-M   'P 1'
#
loop_
_entity.id
_entity.type
_entity.pdbx_description
1 polymer ?
#
loop_
_entity_poly.entity_id
_entity_poly.type
_entity_poly.pdbx_seq_one_letter_code
_entity_poly.pdbx_strand_id
1 'polypeptide(L)'
;MRFFLYCWLFAAATLGAGPLRAAQPAPPWVATWTAAARDYNQPPPIVGIPPPAPASLSDQTVRLRVLPAVGGDTVRVRFSNVFGKAPLQIAAASVASSTGADAVSPRSIEPLRFDGKGELTLAPGAERWSDAVALPVQPQQPLAVSFHVAGAARVATVFQASDAAVWVSAGNGTRAATLPAPGRSDWGH
;
A
#
# COMPACT_ATOMS: atom_id res chain seq x y z
N MET A 1 -0.09 -61.36 12.27
CA MET A 1 0.25 -60.71 10.98
C MET A 1 0.18 -59.20 11.21
N ARG A 2 1.20 -58.36 11.02
CA ARG A 2 2.62 -58.50 10.71
C ARG A 2 3.37 -57.34 11.42
N PHE A 3 4.29 -57.73 12.31
CA PHE A 3 5.57 -57.20 12.80
C PHE A 3 5.84 -55.68 12.95
N PHE A 4 5.99 -55.27 14.23
CA PHE A 4 6.92 -54.21 14.66
C PHE A 4 8.34 -54.78 14.70
N LEU A 5 9.32 -54.06 14.13
CA LEU A 5 10.74 -54.38 14.28
C LEU A 5 11.36 -53.32 15.21
N TYR A 6 11.72 -53.74 16.43
CA TYR A 6 12.55 -52.97 17.34
C TYR A 6 14.01 -53.22 16.96
N CYS A 7 14.71 -52.20 16.46
CA CYS A 7 16.16 -52.23 16.30
C CYS A 7 16.76 -51.21 17.28
N TRP A 8 17.33 -51.74 18.37
CA TRP A 8 18.21 -50.96 19.24
C TRP A 8 19.55 -50.80 18.52
N LEU A 9 19.85 -49.57 18.09
CA LEU A 9 21.20 -49.13 17.78
C LEU A 9 21.51 -48.00 18.76
N PHE A 10 22.29 -48.33 19.80
CA PHE A 10 22.99 -47.33 20.59
C PHE A 10 24.09 -46.73 19.70
N ALA A 11 23.75 -45.70 18.94
CA ALA A 11 24.71 -44.75 18.44
C ALA A 11 24.82 -43.63 19.48
N ALA A 12 25.93 -43.60 20.22
CA ALA A 12 26.28 -42.45 21.05
C ALA A 12 26.64 -41.28 20.12
N ALA A 13 25.62 -40.58 19.63
CA ALA A 13 25.78 -39.29 19.01
C ALA A 13 25.94 -38.27 20.15
N THR A 14 27.14 -37.74 20.32
CA THR A 14 27.34 -36.51 21.09
C THR A 14 26.50 -35.41 20.45
N LEU A 15 25.33 -35.14 21.01
CA LEU A 15 24.53 -33.96 20.72
C LEU A 15 25.37 -32.75 21.12
N GLY A 16 26.10 -32.19 20.16
CA GLY A 16 26.60 -30.83 20.28
C GLY A 16 25.38 -29.93 20.40
N ALA A 17 25.00 -29.58 21.63
CA ALA A 17 24.04 -28.52 21.89
C ALA A 17 24.69 -27.20 21.46
N GLY A 18 24.65 -26.92 20.15
CA GLY A 18 24.91 -25.58 19.66
C GLY A 18 23.93 -24.63 20.34
N PRO A 19 24.36 -23.41 20.72
CA PRO A 19 23.45 -22.47 21.38
C PRO A 19 22.23 -22.27 20.49
N LEU A 20 21.04 -22.56 21.03
CA LEU A 20 19.78 -22.16 20.42
C LEU A 20 19.83 -20.64 20.31
N ARG A 21 20.14 -20.14 19.12
CA ARG A 21 20.02 -18.71 18.82
C ARG A 21 18.53 -18.41 18.89
N ALA A 22 18.10 -17.84 20.02
CA ALA A 22 16.77 -17.27 20.13
C ALA A 22 16.58 -16.34 18.93
N ALA A 23 15.55 -16.60 18.12
CA ALA A 23 15.19 -15.71 17.02
C ALA A 23 14.98 -14.34 17.63
N GLN A 24 15.80 -13.36 17.24
CA GLN A 24 15.56 -12.00 17.70
C GLN A 24 14.19 -11.56 17.18
N PRO A 25 13.33 -10.97 18.03
CA PRO A 25 12.05 -10.47 17.56
C PRO A 25 12.31 -9.50 16.41
N ALA A 26 11.57 -9.66 15.32
CA ALA A 26 11.65 -8.73 14.21
C ALA A 26 11.40 -7.31 14.74
N PRO A 27 12.16 -6.31 14.27
CA PRO A 27 11.95 -4.93 14.69
C PRO A 27 10.48 -4.53 14.47
N PRO A 28 9.89 -3.75 15.39
CA PRO A 28 8.48 -3.37 15.29
C PRO A 28 8.26 -2.46 14.07
N TRP A 29 7.03 -2.52 13.50
CA TRP A 29 6.62 -1.59 12.46
C TRP A 29 6.50 -0.16 13.02
N VAL A 30 7.08 0.80 12.30
CA VAL A 30 6.98 2.23 12.61
C VAL A 30 6.26 2.95 11.48
N ALA A 31 5.29 3.79 11.82
CA ALA A 31 4.61 4.63 10.84
C ALA A 31 5.57 5.75 10.39
N THR A 32 5.95 5.76 9.11
CA THR A 32 6.83 6.79 8.56
C THR A 32 6.10 7.96 7.91
N TRP A 33 4.84 7.79 7.55
CA TRP A 33 4.01 8.84 6.97
C TRP A 33 2.55 8.52 7.30
N THR A 34 1.76 9.55 7.57
CA THR A 34 0.33 9.42 7.83
C THR A 34 -0.38 10.73 7.48
N ALA A 35 -1.64 10.63 7.12
CA ALA A 35 -2.54 11.75 6.97
C ALA A 35 -3.91 11.35 7.52
N ALA A 36 -4.63 12.30 8.10
CA ALA A 36 -5.98 12.04 8.60
C ALA A 36 -6.93 11.80 7.43
N ALA A 37 -7.69 10.69 7.49
CA ALA A 37 -8.75 10.42 6.53
C ALA A 37 -9.88 11.45 6.70
N ARG A 38 -10.46 11.89 5.57
CA ARG A 38 -11.66 12.73 5.49
C ARG A 38 -12.70 12.08 4.60
N ASP A 39 -13.97 12.31 4.93
CA ASP A 39 -15.07 11.99 4.03
C ASP A 39 -15.15 13.08 2.95
N TYR A 40 -14.84 12.70 1.72
CA TYR A 40 -14.91 13.59 0.56
C TYR A 40 -16.32 14.15 0.34
N ASN A 41 -17.36 13.41 0.74
CA ASN A 41 -18.74 13.78 0.48
C ASN A 41 -19.32 14.72 1.57
N GLN A 42 -18.52 15.07 2.58
CA GLN A 42 -18.89 16.05 3.59
C GLN A 42 -18.33 17.43 3.24
N PRO A 43 -19.04 18.51 3.60
CA PRO A 43 -18.51 19.86 3.41
C PRO A 43 -17.23 20.03 4.24
N PRO A 44 -16.25 20.82 3.76
CA PRO A 44 -15.10 21.18 4.58
C PRO A 44 -15.57 21.94 5.83
N PRO A 45 -14.76 22.01 6.91
CA PRO A 45 -15.10 22.72 8.15
C PRO A 45 -15.01 24.25 8.00
N ILE A 46 -15.49 24.77 6.87
CA ILE A 46 -15.53 26.19 6.52
C ILE A 46 -16.99 26.53 6.21
N VAL A 47 -17.54 27.48 6.98
CA VAL A 47 -18.95 27.89 6.86
C VAL A 47 -19.22 28.43 5.46
N GLY A 48 -20.31 27.97 4.85
CA GLY A 48 -20.78 28.46 3.55
C GLY A 48 -20.16 27.77 2.33
N ILE A 49 -19.23 26.82 2.52
CA ILE A 49 -18.67 26.04 1.42
C ILE A 49 -19.50 24.75 1.24
N PRO A 50 -20.09 24.51 0.05
CA PRO A 50 -20.82 23.27 -0.21
C PRO A 50 -19.87 22.07 -0.29
N PRO A 51 -20.38 20.84 -0.20
CA PRO A 51 -19.61 19.64 -0.53
C PRO A 51 -19.04 19.73 -1.95
N PRO A 52 -17.90 19.08 -2.21
CA PRO A 52 -17.34 19.04 -3.55
C PRO A 52 -18.26 18.28 -4.52
N ALA A 53 -18.06 18.51 -5.82
CA ALA A 53 -18.77 17.76 -6.85
C ALA A 53 -18.47 16.26 -6.72
N PRO A 54 -19.44 15.37 -6.99
CA PRO A 54 -19.17 13.94 -6.91
C PRO A 54 -18.03 13.51 -7.84
N ALA A 55 -17.09 12.75 -7.29
CA ALA A 55 -16.00 12.16 -8.05
C ALA A 55 -16.08 10.63 -8.09
N SER A 56 -15.60 10.07 -9.19
CA SER A 56 -15.52 8.62 -9.39
C SER A 56 -14.26 8.22 -10.14
N LEU A 57 -13.76 7.04 -9.80
CA LEU A 57 -12.74 6.34 -10.55
C LEU A 57 -13.40 5.23 -11.37
N SER A 58 -12.92 5.02 -12.59
CA SER A 58 -13.31 3.86 -13.41
C SER A 58 -12.21 3.56 -14.43
N ASP A 59 -11.64 2.35 -14.36
CA ASP A 59 -10.47 1.95 -15.14
C ASP A 59 -9.36 3.01 -15.08
N GLN A 60 -8.94 3.35 -13.87
CA GLN A 60 -8.00 4.45 -13.62
C GLN A 60 -6.99 4.09 -12.55
N THR A 61 -5.77 4.58 -12.72
CA THR A 61 -4.69 4.52 -11.75
C THR A 61 -4.59 5.84 -11.01
N VAL A 62 -4.56 5.77 -9.69
CA VAL A 62 -4.19 6.88 -8.81
C VAL A 62 -2.75 6.67 -8.38
N ARG A 63 -1.92 7.71 -8.48
CA ARG A 63 -0.55 7.75 -7.97
C ARG A 63 -0.42 8.86 -6.94
N LEU A 64 -0.09 8.49 -5.71
CA LEU A 64 0.15 9.39 -4.60
C LEU A 64 1.64 9.45 -4.29
N ARG A 65 2.23 10.65 -4.28
CA ARG A 65 3.56 10.91 -3.75
C ARG A 65 3.48 11.21 -2.25
N VAL A 66 4.27 10.50 -1.45
CA VAL A 66 4.40 10.68 0.01
C VAL A 66 5.85 10.98 0.38
N LEU A 67 6.05 11.63 1.51
CA LEU A 67 7.38 11.95 2.05
C LEU A 67 7.57 11.25 3.41
N PRO A 68 8.24 10.09 3.44
CA PRO A 68 8.57 9.36 4.66
C PRO A 68 9.43 10.20 5.62
N ALA A 69 9.04 10.29 6.89
CA ALA A 69 9.82 10.91 7.95
C ALA A 69 11.05 10.08 8.38
N VAL A 70 10.93 8.75 8.38
CA VAL A 70 11.98 7.79 8.75
C VAL A 70 12.25 6.81 7.62
N GLY A 71 13.45 6.25 7.61
CA GLY A 71 13.85 5.25 6.63
C GLY A 71 13.61 3.81 7.10
N GLY A 72 13.90 2.85 6.22
CA GLY A 72 13.86 1.42 6.49
C GLY A 72 14.06 0.59 5.23
N ASP A 73 14.27 -0.72 5.40
CA ASP A 73 14.54 -1.64 4.29
C ASP A 73 13.28 -2.32 3.75
N THR A 74 12.15 -2.14 4.43
CA THR A 74 10.89 -2.82 4.13
C THR A 74 9.72 -1.89 4.37
N VAL A 75 8.76 -1.89 3.45
CA VAL A 75 7.57 -1.04 3.51
C VAL A 75 6.28 -1.85 3.49
N ARG A 76 5.23 -1.28 4.07
CA ARG A 76 3.84 -1.69 3.93
C ARG A 76 2.99 -0.46 3.69
N VAL A 77 1.91 -0.64 2.93
CA VAL A 77 0.98 0.44 2.60
C VAL A 77 -0.40 0.06 3.12
N ARG A 78 -1.09 1.01 3.80
CA ARG A 78 -2.47 0.85 4.23
C ARG A 78 -3.40 1.52 3.23
N PHE A 79 -4.36 0.76 2.72
CA PHE A 79 -5.47 1.25 1.91
C PHE A 79 -6.72 1.37 2.77
N SER A 80 -7.55 2.36 2.49
CA SER A 80 -8.70 2.72 3.31
C SER A 80 -9.95 2.97 2.48
N ASN A 81 -11.06 2.36 2.91
CA ASN A 81 -12.42 2.58 2.41
C ASN A 81 -13.36 2.96 3.59
N VAL A 82 -12.81 3.62 4.61
CA VAL A 82 -13.48 3.92 5.88
C VAL A 82 -14.78 4.74 5.71
N PHE A 83 -14.81 5.67 4.75
CA PHE A 83 -16.00 6.47 4.43
C PHE A 83 -16.80 5.92 3.22
N GLY A 84 -16.33 4.84 2.60
CA GLY A 84 -17.02 4.24 1.46
C GLY A 84 -18.30 3.52 1.85
N LYS A 85 -19.31 3.61 0.97
CA LYS A 85 -20.61 2.93 1.13
C LYS A 85 -20.77 1.68 0.27
N ALA A 86 -19.76 1.37 -0.55
CA ALA A 86 -19.71 0.19 -1.42
C ALA A 86 -18.31 -0.43 -1.36
N PRO A 87 -18.15 -1.71 -1.74
CA PRO A 87 -16.84 -2.32 -1.85
C PRO A 87 -15.92 -1.57 -2.83
N LEU A 88 -14.69 -1.29 -2.42
CA LEU A 88 -13.64 -0.73 -3.28
C LEU A 88 -12.74 -1.86 -3.78
N GLN A 89 -12.69 -2.04 -5.10
CA GLN A 89 -11.86 -3.05 -5.76
C GLN A 89 -10.57 -2.40 -6.30
N ILE A 90 -9.44 -2.79 -5.72
CA ILE A 90 -8.11 -2.45 -6.21
C ILE A 90 -7.59 -3.65 -6.99
N ALA A 91 -7.47 -3.50 -8.30
CA ALA A 91 -7.06 -4.57 -9.20
C ALA A 91 -5.54 -4.74 -9.28
N ALA A 92 -4.79 -3.68 -8.99
CA ALA A 92 -3.34 -3.73 -8.86
C ALA A 92 -2.85 -2.57 -7.99
N ALA A 93 -1.73 -2.76 -7.31
CA ALA A 93 -1.05 -1.68 -6.61
C ALA A 93 0.48 -1.87 -6.60
N SER A 94 1.21 -0.78 -6.41
CA SER A 94 2.67 -0.76 -6.34
C SER A 94 3.17 0.39 -5.46
N VAL A 95 4.42 0.28 -5.06
CA VAL A 95 5.19 1.35 -4.41
C VAL A 95 6.53 1.48 -5.11
N ALA A 96 7.04 2.71 -5.23
CA ALA A 96 8.34 2.98 -5.84
C ALA A 96 8.97 4.25 -5.29
N SER A 97 10.27 4.44 -5.51
CA SER A 97 10.92 5.72 -5.26
C SER A 97 10.43 6.75 -6.28
N SER A 98 9.89 7.86 -5.80
CA SER A 98 9.44 8.95 -6.67
C SER A 98 10.63 9.77 -7.14
N THR A 99 10.65 10.09 -8.44
CA THR A 99 11.64 11.00 -9.06
C THR A 99 11.08 12.40 -9.26
N GLY A 100 9.94 12.72 -8.62
CA GLY A 100 9.20 13.96 -8.78
C GLY A 100 8.02 13.83 -9.75
N ALA A 101 7.04 14.72 -9.59
CA ALA A 101 5.78 14.68 -10.31
C ALA A 101 5.16 13.27 -10.32
N ASP A 102 4.63 12.83 -11.46
CA ASP A 102 4.02 11.53 -11.69
C ASP A 102 5.05 10.42 -11.99
N ALA A 103 6.36 10.71 -11.91
CA ALA A 103 7.42 9.78 -12.28
C ALA A 103 8.02 9.02 -11.08
N VAL A 104 8.48 7.80 -11.37
CA VAL A 104 9.15 6.89 -10.44
C VAL A 104 10.38 6.26 -11.07
N SER A 105 11.32 5.83 -10.22
CA SER A 105 12.47 5.03 -10.67
C SER A 105 11.98 3.65 -11.13
N PRO A 106 12.20 3.25 -12.41
CA PRO A 106 11.72 1.96 -12.92
C PRO A 106 12.25 0.75 -12.14
N ARG A 107 13.46 0.87 -11.59
CA ARG A 107 14.15 -0.21 -10.87
C ARG A 107 13.66 -0.41 -9.44
N SER A 108 12.84 0.50 -8.91
CA SER A 108 12.28 0.38 -7.55
C SER A 108 10.78 0.16 -7.53
N ILE A 109 10.17 -0.15 -8.68
CA ILE A 109 8.75 -0.48 -8.76
C ILE A 109 8.52 -1.86 -8.16
N GLU A 110 7.92 -1.88 -6.99
CA GLU A 110 7.58 -3.08 -6.26
C GLU A 110 6.06 -3.28 -6.23
N PRO A 111 5.54 -4.44 -6.69
CA PRO A 111 4.11 -4.72 -6.63
C PRO A 111 3.67 -4.98 -5.19
N LEU A 112 2.57 -4.37 -4.79
CA LEU A 112 1.95 -4.63 -3.50
C LEU A 112 1.05 -5.87 -3.59
N ARG A 113 1.08 -6.67 -2.53
CA ARG A 113 0.27 -7.89 -2.39
C ARG A 113 -0.57 -7.83 -1.11
N PHE A 114 -1.60 -8.66 -1.04
CA PHE A 114 -2.53 -8.77 0.08
C PHE A 114 -2.81 -10.25 0.35
N ASP A 115 -2.16 -10.80 1.38
CA ASP A 115 -2.13 -12.25 1.63
C ASP A 115 -1.67 -13.03 0.38
N GLY A 116 -0.62 -12.54 -0.27
CA GLY A 116 -0.03 -13.09 -1.49
C GLY A 116 -0.75 -12.74 -2.79
N LYS A 117 -1.95 -12.13 -2.74
CA LYS A 117 -2.74 -11.79 -3.94
C LYS A 117 -2.41 -10.40 -4.46
N GLY A 118 -2.50 -10.18 -5.78
CA GLY A 118 -2.28 -8.85 -6.40
C GLY A 118 -3.45 -7.88 -6.30
N GLU A 119 -4.60 -8.39 -5.87
CA GLU A 119 -5.87 -7.67 -5.85
C GLU A 119 -6.36 -7.55 -4.40
N LEU A 120 -7.10 -6.49 -4.12
CA LEU A 120 -7.71 -6.22 -2.85
C LEU A 120 -9.14 -5.74 -3.06
N THR A 121 -10.10 -6.36 -2.36
CA THR A 121 -11.42 -5.78 -2.16
C THR A 121 -11.55 -5.31 -0.72
N LEU A 122 -11.82 -4.02 -0.53
CA LEU A 122 -12.13 -3.41 0.76
C LEU A 122 -13.64 -3.29 0.90
N ALA A 123 -14.20 -3.89 1.94
CA ALA A 123 -15.60 -3.67 2.32
C ALA A 123 -15.84 -2.19 2.70
N PRO A 124 -17.10 -1.71 2.72
CA PRO A 124 -17.45 -0.44 3.34
C PRO A 124 -16.90 -0.35 4.77
N GLY A 125 -16.28 0.77 5.14
CA GLY A 125 -15.72 0.98 6.48
C GLY A 125 -14.40 0.28 6.76
N ALA A 126 -13.84 -0.47 5.79
CA ALA A 126 -12.68 -1.32 6.02
C ALA A 126 -11.35 -0.66 5.61
N GLU A 127 -10.28 -1.16 6.21
CA GLU A 127 -8.90 -0.80 5.90
C GLU A 127 -8.04 -2.05 5.88
N ARG A 128 -6.96 -2.03 5.08
CA ARG A 128 -6.05 -3.17 4.98
C ARG A 128 -4.64 -2.75 4.67
N TRP A 129 -3.70 -3.37 5.39
CA TRP A 129 -2.28 -3.30 5.06
C TRP A 129 -1.94 -4.27 3.93
N SER A 130 -1.02 -3.87 3.06
CA SER A 130 -0.33 -4.78 2.15
C SER A 130 0.54 -5.78 2.92
N ASP A 131 1.01 -6.80 2.22
CA ASP A 131 2.15 -7.61 2.62
C ASP A 131 3.42 -6.71 2.67
N ALA A 132 4.44 -7.18 3.37
CA ALA A 132 5.73 -6.51 3.43
C ALA A 132 6.46 -6.62 2.10
N VAL A 133 7.09 -5.52 1.64
CA VAL A 133 7.93 -5.53 0.44
C VAL A 133 9.27 -4.87 0.72
N ALA A 134 10.34 -5.51 0.22
CA ALA A 134 11.70 -5.00 0.35
C ALA A 134 11.86 -3.79 -0.57
N LEU A 135 12.06 -2.63 0.05
CA LEU A 135 12.30 -1.38 -0.65
C LEU A 135 13.11 -0.49 0.30
N PRO A 136 14.41 -0.31 0.06
CA PRO A 136 15.22 0.61 0.87
C PRO A 136 14.74 2.04 0.69
N VAL A 137 14.41 2.68 1.82
CA VAL A 137 13.91 4.06 1.89
C VAL A 137 14.80 4.84 2.84
N GLN A 138 15.33 5.97 2.36
CA GLN A 138 16.00 6.94 3.21
C GLN A 138 14.99 7.92 3.82
N PRO A 139 15.25 8.47 5.02
CA PRO A 139 14.44 9.57 5.55
C PRO A 139 14.32 10.71 4.53
N GLN A 140 13.11 11.27 4.39
CA GLN A 140 12.80 12.34 3.43
C GLN A 140 12.98 11.96 1.95
N GLN A 141 13.19 10.68 1.62
CA GLN A 141 13.19 10.21 0.24
C GLN A 141 11.74 10.01 -0.25
N PRO A 142 11.25 10.78 -1.24
CA PRO A 142 9.88 10.66 -1.69
C PRO A 142 9.57 9.28 -2.27
N LEU A 143 8.42 8.73 -1.89
CA LEU A 143 7.86 7.51 -2.49
C LEU A 143 6.62 7.85 -3.30
N ALA A 144 6.29 7.00 -4.25
CA ALA A 144 5.00 7.01 -4.93
C ALA A 144 4.28 5.68 -4.69
N VAL A 145 3.04 5.75 -4.23
CA VAL A 145 2.11 4.62 -4.15
C VAL A 145 1.16 4.73 -5.34
N SER A 146 1.06 3.69 -6.15
CA SER A 146 0.10 3.64 -7.26
C SER A 146 -0.92 2.53 -7.03
N PHE A 147 -2.18 2.77 -7.33
CA PHE A 147 -3.21 1.73 -7.32
C PHE A 147 -4.21 1.93 -8.46
N HIS A 148 -4.65 0.83 -9.06
CA HIS A 148 -5.62 0.80 -10.15
C HIS A 148 -6.98 0.31 -9.66
N VAL A 149 -8.01 1.06 -10.02
CA VAL A 149 -9.42 0.72 -9.80
C VAL A 149 -10.01 0.34 -11.15
N ALA A 150 -10.29 -0.95 -11.35
CA ALA A 150 -10.77 -1.46 -12.64
C ALA A 150 -12.26 -1.15 -12.88
N GLY A 151 -13.09 -1.15 -11.83
CA GLY A 151 -14.51 -0.85 -11.91
C GLY A 151 -14.87 0.57 -11.48
N ALA A 152 -16.14 0.93 -11.62
CA ALA A 152 -16.63 2.21 -11.12
C ALA A 152 -16.61 2.24 -9.58
N ALA A 153 -15.91 3.21 -9.00
CA ALA A 153 -15.88 3.47 -7.57
C ALA A 153 -16.09 4.95 -7.30
N ARG A 154 -17.02 5.29 -6.41
CA ARG A 154 -17.17 6.68 -5.94
C ARG A 154 -16.03 7.01 -4.97
N VAL A 155 -15.44 8.18 -5.13
CA VAL A 155 -14.45 8.69 -4.18
C VAL A 155 -15.18 9.03 -2.87
N ALA A 156 -14.67 8.51 -1.76
CA ALA A 156 -15.28 8.70 -0.45
C ALA A 156 -14.24 8.95 0.64
N THR A 157 -13.19 8.13 0.69
CA THR A 157 -12.06 8.34 1.59
C THR A 157 -10.97 9.10 0.88
N VAL A 158 -10.67 10.32 1.35
CA VAL A 158 -9.52 11.12 0.92
C VAL A 158 -8.68 11.49 2.14
N PHE A 159 -7.55 12.13 1.93
CA PHE A 159 -6.76 12.74 2.99
C PHE A 159 -6.22 14.08 2.50
N GLN A 160 -5.93 14.97 3.43
CA GLN A 160 -5.28 16.22 3.10
C GLN A 160 -3.85 15.92 2.62
N ALA A 161 -3.60 16.19 1.34
CA ALA A 161 -2.27 16.12 0.74
C ALA A 161 -1.93 17.51 0.19
N SER A 162 -0.93 17.65 -0.66
CA SER A 162 -0.85 18.84 -1.52
C SER A 162 -1.40 18.49 -2.91
N ASP A 163 -1.97 19.46 -3.63
CA ASP A 163 -2.43 19.29 -5.02
C ASP A 163 -1.34 18.78 -5.97
N ALA A 164 -0.08 18.88 -5.57
CA ALA A 164 1.08 18.37 -6.29
C ALA A 164 1.50 16.95 -5.87
N ALA A 165 0.66 16.23 -5.16
CA ALA A 165 0.96 14.90 -4.65
C ALA A 165 0.13 13.78 -5.29
N VAL A 166 -0.98 14.07 -5.99
CA VAL A 166 -1.88 13.03 -6.53
C VAL A 166 -2.13 13.21 -8.02
N TRP A 167 -1.87 12.14 -8.77
CA TRP A 167 -2.14 12.04 -10.20
C TRP A 167 -3.12 10.92 -10.50
N VAL A 168 -3.94 11.12 -11.53
CA VAL A 168 -4.89 10.15 -12.04
C VAL A 168 -4.61 9.94 -13.53
N SER A 169 -4.54 8.68 -13.95
CA SER A 169 -4.30 8.30 -15.34
C SER A 169 -5.23 7.15 -15.73
N ALA A 170 -5.63 7.08 -17.00
CA ALA A 170 -6.49 6.02 -17.50
C ALA A 170 -5.74 4.68 -17.58
N GLY A 171 -6.47 3.59 -17.38
CA GLY A 171 -5.96 2.23 -17.41
C GLY A 171 -5.06 1.88 -16.23
N ASN A 172 -4.43 0.70 -16.34
CA ASN A 172 -3.49 0.20 -15.34
C ASN A 172 -2.06 0.73 -15.59
N GLY A 173 -1.75 1.86 -14.97
CA GLY A 173 -0.42 2.49 -14.95
C GLY A 173 0.40 2.16 -13.70
N THR A 174 0.02 1.15 -12.90
CA THR A 174 0.69 0.87 -11.61
C THR A 174 2.17 0.51 -11.76
N ARG A 175 2.60 0.01 -12.93
CA ARG A 175 4.01 -0.28 -13.24
C ARG A 175 4.65 0.69 -14.22
N ALA A 176 3.96 1.77 -14.58
CA ALA A 176 4.49 2.75 -15.50
C ALA A 176 5.50 3.66 -14.78
N ALA A 177 6.70 3.82 -15.35
CA ALA A 177 7.71 4.74 -14.80
C ALA A 177 7.21 6.19 -14.76
N THR A 178 6.50 6.60 -15.80
CA THR A 178 5.77 7.88 -15.89
C THR A 178 4.33 7.54 -16.25
N LEU A 179 3.37 8.24 -15.66
CA LEU A 179 1.97 7.95 -15.98
C LEU A 179 1.63 8.48 -17.38
N PRO A 180 0.86 7.76 -18.20
CA PRO A 180 0.41 8.28 -19.49
C PRO A 180 -0.69 9.32 -19.28
N ALA A 181 -0.53 10.50 -19.88
CA ALA A 181 -1.51 11.60 -19.85
C ALA A 181 -2.13 11.85 -18.45
N PRO A 182 -1.32 12.10 -17.41
CA PRO A 182 -1.84 12.22 -16.06
C PRO A 182 -2.62 13.54 -15.88
N GLY A 183 -3.83 13.44 -15.35
CA GLY A 183 -4.53 14.55 -14.72
C GLY A 183 -4.13 14.67 -13.25
N ARG A 184 -4.27 15.86 -12.67
CA ARG A 184 -4.26 15.99 -11.20
C ARG A 184 -5.62 15.60 -10.66
N SER A 185 -5.67 15.02 -9.45
CA SER A 185 -6.96 14.83 -8.79
C SER A 185 -7.55 16.16 -8.40
N ASP A 186 -8.85 16.32 -8.60
CA ASP A 186 -9.67 17.47 -8.19
C ASP A 186 -10.32 17.27 -6.82
N TRP A 187 -9.90 16.25 -6.06
CA TRP A 187 -10.59 15.82 -4.83
C TRP A 187 -10.26 16.63 -3.58
N GLY A 188 -9.85 17.89 -3.73
CA GLY A 188 -9.81 18.86 -2.65
C GLY A 188 -8.91 18.43 -1.49
N HIS A 189 -7.63 18.74 -1.63
CA HIS A 189 -6.68 18.73 -0.54
C HIS A 189 -6.95 19.87 0.44
#